data_AF-A0AB36ZDZ6-F1
#
_entry.id   AF-A0AB36ZDZ6-F1
#
_cell.length_a   1.000
_cell.length_b   1.000
_cell.length_c   1.000
_cell.angle_alpha   90.00
_cell.angle_beta   90.00
_cell.angle_gamma   90.00
#
_symmetry.space_group_name_H-M   'P 1'
#
loop_
_entity.id
_entity.type
_entity.pdbx_description
1 polymer ?
#
loop_
_entity_poly.entity_id
_entity_poly.type
_entity_poly.pdbx_seq_one_letter_code
_entity_poly.pdbx_strand_id
1 'polypeptide(L)' 'MRISIDGEHYLLLRSILWAETPGVIGVYSCAERAQEAARDMAGAPPGPDRWVLEIWSGGERLSSVQLD' A
#
# COMPACT_ATOMS: atom_id res chain seq x y z
N MET A 1 21.90 4.26 11.94
CA MET A 1 21.23 3.07 12.51
C MET A 1 20.28 2.54 11.45
N ARG A 2 20.68 1.52 10.67
CA ARG A 2 19.77 0.83 9.74
C ARG A 2 18.96 -0.14 10.58
N ILE A 3 17.69 0.16 10.78
CA ILE A 3 16.76 -0.83 11.33
C ILE A 3 16.61 -1.85 10.20
N SER A 4 17.33 -2.96 10.28
CA SER A 4 17.14 -4.09 9.38
C SER A 4 15.81 -4.70 9.78
N ILE A 5 14.75 -4.28 9.11
CA ILE A 5 13.46 -4.95 9.23
C ILE A 5 13.54 -6.11 8.24
N ASP A 6 14.13 -7.22 8.70
CA ASP A 6 14.36 -8.46 7.94
C ASP A 6 13.03 -9.25 7.76
N GLY A 7 11.96 -8.53 7.40
CA GLY A 7 10.63 -9.08 7.18
C GLY A 7 9.98 -8.44 5.97
N GLU A 8 8.99 -9.14 5.41
CA GLU A 8 8.14 -8.57 4.37
C GLU A 8 7.25 -7.48 4.96
N HIS A 9 7.20 -6.35 4.27
CA HIS A 9 6.32 -5.24 4.57
C HIS A 9 5.39 -4.99 3.39
N TYR A 10 4.15 -4.68 3.72
CA TYR A 10 3.10 -4.46 2.76
C TYR A 10 2.77 -2.96 2.79
N LEU A 11 3.21 -2.23 1.77
CA LEU A 11 2.97 -0.80 1.62
C LEU A 11 1.69 -0.61 0.80
N LEU A 12 0.67 -0.02 1.42
CA LEU A 12 -0.57 0.31 0.74
C LEU A 12 -0.51 1.74 0.20
N LEU A 13 -0.67 1.85 -1.11
CA LEU A 13 -0.66 3.10 -1.84
C LEU A 13 -2.05 3.37 -2.44
N ARG A 14 -2.38 4.65 -2.49
CA ARG A 14 -3.62 5.16 -3.08
C ARG A 14 -3.27 6.16 -4.18
N SER A 15 -3.75 5.90 -5.39
CA SER A 15 -3.69 6.86 -6.49
C SER A 15 -5.06 7.49 -6.74
N ILE A 16 -5.06 8.80 -6.93
CA ILE A 16 -6.21 9.58 -7.40
C ILE A 16 -5.86 10.01 -8.83
N LEU A 17 -6.80 9.99 -9.77
CA LEU A 17 -6.57 10.19 -11.21
C LEU A 17 -5.77 11.47 -11.53
N TRP A 18 -5.88 12.45 -10.64
CA TRP A 18 -5.30 13.79 -10.78
C TRP A 18 -4.09 14.03 -9.85
N ALA A 19 -3.71 13.04 -9.04
CA ALA A 19 -2.56 13.17 -8.15
C ALA A 19 -1.26 12.85 -8.91
N GLU A 20 -0.29 13.74 -8.81
CA GLU A 20 1.04 13.56 -9.42
C GLU A 20 1.83 12.40 -8.79
N THR A 21 1.52 12.05 -7.54
CA THR A 21 2.16 10.95 -6.81
C THR A 21 1.13 10.12 -6.04
N PRO A 22 1.34 8.80 -5.90
CA PRO A 22 0.51 7.97 -5.02
C PRO A 22 0.68 8.41 -3.56
N GLY A 23 -0.43 8.51 -2.83
CA GLY A 23 -0.43 8.72 -1.39
C GLY A 23 -0.15 7.41 -0.65
N VAL A 24 0.72 7.45 0.36
CA VAL A 24 0.93 6.33 1.27
C VAL A 24 -0.20 6.31 2.29
N ILE A 25 -0.93 5.20 2.35
CA ILE A 25 -2.01 5.00 3.33
C ILE A 25 -1.48 4.33 4.60
N GLY A 26 -0.56 3.37 4.44
CA GLY A 26 0.06 2.72 5.59
C GLY A 26 1.05 1.63 5.21
N VAL A 27 1.82 1.20 6.21
CA VAL A 27 2.73 0.06 6.14
C VAL A 27 2.21 -1.02 7.08
N TYR A 28 2.06 -2.23 6.56
CA TYR A 28 1.48 -3.37 7.28
C TYR A 28 2.47 -4.52 7.36
N SER A 29 2.32 -5.35 8.40
CA SER A 29 3.10 -6.57 8.59
C SER A 29 2.50 -7.79 7.88
N CYS A 30 1.29 -7.69 7.33
CA CYS A 30 0.65 -8.73 6.53
C CYS A 30 -0.25 -8.14 5.44
N ALA A 31 -0.41 -8.89 4.34
CA ALA A 31 -1.17 -8.47 3.17
C ALA A 31 -2.66 -8.30 3.48
N GLU A 32 -3.23 -9.19 4.30
CA GLU A 32 -4.65 -9.22 4.62
C GLU A 32 -5.08 -7.93 5.32
N ARG A 33 -4.27 -7.41 6.25
CA ARG A 33 -4.53 -6.14 6.93
C ARG A 33 -4.48 -4.94 5.99
N ALA A 34 -3.55 -4.95 5.04
CA ALA A 34 -3.48 -3.91 4.03
C ALA A 34 -4.71 -3.94 3.11
N GLN A 35 -5.18 -5.13 2.73
CA GLN A 35 -6.39 -5.29 1.91
C GLN A 35 -7.67 -4.90 2.66
N GLU A 36 -7.78 -5.26 3.94
CA GLU A 36 -8.87 -4.83 4.82
C GLU A 36 -8.95 -3.29 4.85
N ALA A 37 -7.82 -2.63 5.10
CA ALA A 37 -7.74 -1.17 5.09
C ALA A 37 -8.11 -0.54 3.74
N ALA A 38 -7.69 -1.15 2.62
CA ALA A 38 -8.07 -0.69 1.28
C ALA A 38 -9.60 -0.75 1.07
N ARG A 39 -10.24 -1.83 1.50
CA ARG A 39 -11.70 -2.04 1.38
C ARG A 39 -12.48 -1.07 2.26
N ASP A 40 -12.05 -0.88 3.50
CA ASP A 40 -12.67 0.07 4.44
C ASP A 40 -12.64 1.50 3.88
N MET A 41 -11.55 1.87 3.22
CA MET A 41 -11.38 3.19 2.63
C MET A 41 -12.02 3.35 1.25
N ALA A 42 -12.25 2.27 0.50
CA ALA A 42 -12.91 2.31 -0.80
C ALA A 42 -14.35 2.86 -0.73
N GLY A 43 -15.01 2.75 0.42
CA GLY A 43 -16.35 3.30 0.66
C GLY A 43 -16.40 4.82 0.92
N ALA A 44 -15.25 5.50 1.06
CA ALA A 44 -15.21 6.92 1.42
C ALA A 44 -15.02 7.83 0.19
N PRO A 45 -15.95 8.77 -0.11
CA PRO A 45 -15.76 9.74 -1.18
C PRO A 45 -14.71 10.82 -0.85
N PRO A 46 -13.99 11.36 -1.85
CA PRO A 46 -13.92 10.86 -3.22
C PRO A 46 -13.23 9.50 -3.23
N GLY A 47 -13.83 8.51 -3.89
CA GLY A 47 -13.25 7.17 -4.00
C GLY A 47 -11.91 7.24 -4.74
N PRO A 48 -10.94 6.37 -4.44
CA PRO A 48 -9.72 6.30 -5.22
C PRO A 48 -9.97 5.72 -6.60
N ASP A 49 -9.21 6.20 -7.58
CA ASP A 49 -9.22 5.62 -8.92
C ASP A 49 -8.35 4.35 -9.01
N ARG A 50 -7.45 4.10 -8.03
CA ARG A 50 -6.63 2.87 -7.95
C ARG A 50 -5.99 2.62 -6.58
N TRP A 51 -6.04 1.38 -6.10
CA TRP A 51 -5.28 0.89 -4.95
C TRP A 51 -4.11 0.02 -5.40
N VAL A 52 -2.95 0.18 -4.77
CA VAL A 52 -1.76 -0.64 -5.05
C VAL A 52 -1.17 -1.14 -3.75
N LEU A 53 -0.85 -2.43 -3.71
CA LEU A 53 -0.13 -3.07 -2.63
C LEU A 53 1.28 -3.42 -3.11
N GLU A 54 2.28 -2.85 -2.48
CA GLU A 54 3.67 -3.19 -2.74
C GLU A 54 4.21 -4.07 -1.61
N ILE A 55 5.01 -5.08 -1.96
CA ILE A 55 5.75 -5.90 -0.99
C ILE A 55 7.19 -5.44 -0.98
N TRP A 56 7.73 -5.17 0.20
CA TRP A 56 9.08 -4.68 0.41
C TRP A 56 9.82 -5.58 1.40
N SER A 57 11.12 -5.76 1.21
CA SER A 57 12.00 -6.43 2.17
C SER A 57 13.40 -5.82 2.09
N GLY A 58 14.04 -5.56 3.25
CA GLY A 58 15.40 -5.02 3.28
C GLY A 58 15.57 -3.63 2.63
N GLY A 59 14.48 -2.91 2.37
CA GLY A 59 14.48 -1.63 1.64
C GLY A 59 14.38 -1.77 0.11
N GLU A 60 14.19 -2.98 -0.40
CA GLU A 60 13.93 -3.24 -1.81
C GLU A 60 12.47 -3.63 -2.03
N ARG A 61 11.91 -3.20 -3.16
CA ARG A 61 10.56 -3.59 -3.57
C ARG A 61 10.61 -4.94 -4.26
N LEU A 62 9.96 -5.93 -3.67
CA LEU A 62 9.85 -7.28 -4.20
C LEU A 62 8.75 -7.39 -5.27
N SER A 63 7.58 -6.78 -5.02
CA SER A 63 6.45 -6.83 -5.95
C SER A 63 5.50 -5.64 -5.79
N SER A 64 4.63 -5.45 -6.79
CA SER A 64 3.60 -4.42 -6.81
C SER A 64 2.36 -4.99 -7.49
N VAL A 65 1.23 -5.01 -6.78
CA VAL A 65 -0.05 -5.57 -7.24
C VAL A 65 -1.14 -4.51 -7.12
N GLN A 66 -1.93 -4.32 -8.18
CA GLN A 66 -3.14 -3.51 -8.09
C GLN A 66 -4.23 -4.31 -7.37
N LEU A 67 -4.92 -3.67 -6.42
CA LEU A 67 -6.08 -4.23 -5.76
C LEU A 67 -7.35 -3.77 -6.50
N ASP A 68 -8.28 -4.71 -6.73
CA ASP A 68 -9.62 -4.46 -7.28
C ASP A 68 -10.58 -3.88 -6.24
#